data_AF-A0A929H367-F1
#
_entry.id   AF-A0A929H367-F1
#
_cell.length_a   1.000
_cell.length_b   1.000
_cell.length_c   1.000
_cell.angle_alpha   90.00
_cell.angle_beta   90.00
_cell.angle_gamma   90.00
#
_symmetry.space_group_name_H-M   'P 1'
#
loop_
_entity.id
_entity.type
_entity.pdbx_description
1 polymer ?
#
loop_
_entity_poly.entity_id
_entity_poly.type
_entity_poly.pdbx_seq_one_letter_code
_entity_poly.pdbx_strand_id
1 'polypeptide(L)'
;MYGGITISDLLTDNYTSQARNKLIAKAFKEAGIIERYGSGIRRILSICNDYGIVPPRIEEVFNGFRVILFKEKIKVTDNVVDNVVDNVVDNVVD
;
A
#
# COMPACT_ATOMS: atom_id res chain seq x y z
N MET A 1 1.66 6.50 14.21
CA MET A 1 0.44 6.11 13.48
C MET A 1 -0.59 5.55 14.46
N TYR A 2 -1.88 5.60 14.15
CA TYR A 2 -2.93 5.16 15.08
C TYR A 2 -2.88 3.64 15.31
N GLY A 3 -3.03 3.19 16.56
CA GLY A 3 -3.16 1.78 16.90
C GLY A 3 -1.87 0.96 16.80
N GLY A 4 -0.70 1.60 16.75
CA GLY A 4 0.60 0.89 16.67
C GLY A 4 0.95 0.33 15.29
N ILE A 5 0.15 0.63 14.26
CA ILE A 5 0.38 0.21 12.88
C ILE A 5 1.59 0.96 12.32
N THR A 6 2.52 0.25 11.69
CA THR A 6 3.68 0.82 10.99
C THR A 6 3.46 0.93 9.47
N ILE A 7 4.33 1.65 8.77
CA ILE A 7 4.32 1.67 7.30
C ILE A 7 4.58 0.28 6.71
N SER A 8 5.48 -0.50 7.32
CA SER A 8 5.76 -1.87 6.89
C SER A 8 4.50 -2.74 6.95
N ASP A 9 3.71 -2.61 8.03
CA ASP A 9 2.45 -3.34 8.18
C ASP A 9 1.46 -2.99 7.07
N LEU A 10 1.36 -1.71 6.68
CA LEU A 10 0.52 -1.28 5.57
C LEU A 10 0.93 -1.90 4.22
N LEU A 11 2.24 -2.00 3.96
CA LEU A 11 2.78 -2.51 2.70
C LEU A 11 2.71 -4.04 2.60
N THR A 12 2.81 -4.72 3.74
CA THR A 12 2.77 -6.20 3.83
C THR A 12 1.36 -6.74 4.05
N ASP A 13 0.33 -5.88 4.13
CA ASP A 13 -1.04 -6.23 4.49
C ASP A 13 -1.15 -6.91 5.88
N ASN A 14 -0.15 -6.70 6.74
CA ASN A 14 -0.05 -7.30 8.07
C ASN A 14 -0.57 -6.38 9.18
N TYR A 15 -1.81 -5.90 9.05
CA TYR A 15 -2.43 -5.03 10.05
C TYR A 15 -3.92 -5.31 10.22
N THR A 16 -4.40 -5.03 11.43
CA THR A 16 -5.85 -4.99 11.68
C THR A 16 -6.34 -3.57 11.46
N SER A 17 -7.28 -3.38 10.53
CA SER A 17 -7.87 -2.06 10.28
C SER A 17 -8.67 -1.57 11.50
N GLN A 18 -8.23 -0.46 12.09
CA GLN A 18 -8.91 0.17 13.22
C GLN A 18 -9.48 1.55 12.83
N ALA A 19 -10.80 1.70 12.93
CA ALA A 19 -11.46 2.97 12.67
C ALA A 19 -11.27 3.94 13.84
N ARG A 20 -10.64 5.10 13.59
CA ARG A 20 -10.54 6.18 14.59
C ARG A 20 -11.90 6.70 15.05
N ASN A 21 -12.85 6.82 14.12
CA ASN A 21 -14.24 7.16 14.42
C ASN A 21 -15.17 6.07 13.86
N LYS A 22 -15.68 5.24 14.77
CA LYS A 22 -16.56 4.10 14.44
C LYS A 22 -17.91 4.53 13.86
N LEU A 23 -18.44 5.69 14.24
CA LEU A 23 -19.72 6.18 13.75
C LEU A 23 -19.62 6.66 12.30
N ILE A 24 -18.56 7.39 11.95
CA ILE A 24 -18.30 7.82 10.56
C ILE A 24 -18.08 6.60 9.66
N ALA A 25 -17.25 5.66 10.12
CA ALA A 25 -17.01 4.39 9.43
C ALA A 25 -18.32 3.62 9.18
N LYS A 26 -19.19 3.53 10.20
CA LYS A 26 -20.51 2.90 10.06
C LYS A 26 -21.38 3.65 9.06
N ALA A 27 -21.46 4.98 9.13
CA ALA A 27 -22.25 5.77 8.19
C ALA A 27 -21.85 5.53 6.73
N PHE A 28 -20.55 5.52 6.41
CA PHE A 28 -20.09 5.22 5.05
C PHE A 28 -20.36 3.78 4.61
N LYS A 29 -20.31 2.82 5.54
CA LYS A 29 -20.65 1.43 5.25
C LYS A 29 -22.13 1.27 4.94
N GLU A 30 -23.01 1.84 5.77
CA GLU A 30 -24.47 1.79 5.57
C GLU A 30 -24.90 2.55 4.30
N ALA A 31 -24.16 3.61 3.93
CA ALA A 31 -24.37 4.34 2.68
C ALA A 31 -23.84 3.61 1.43
N GLY A 32 -23.18 2.45 1.58
CA GLY A 32 -22.60 1.70 0.46
C GLY A 32 -21.35 2.33 -0.18
N ILE A 33 -20.76 3.34 0.47
CA ILE A 33 -19.57 4.05 -0.03
C ILE A 33 -18.29 3.22 0.23
N ILE A 34 -18.29 2.38 1.27
CA ILE A 34 -17.21 1.45 1.58
C ILE A 34 -17.76 0.03 1.81
N GLU A 35 -17.01 -0.96 1.37
CA GLU A 35 -17.40 -2.39 1.39
C GLU A 35 -16.78 -3.15 2.57
N ARG A 36 -15.47 -2.97 2.80
CA ARG A 36 -14.71 -3.63 3.87
C ARG A 36 -13.68 -2.68 4.47
N TYR A 37 -13.34 -2.90 5.73
CA TYR A 37 -12.27 -2.19 6.42
C TYR A 37 -10.91 -2.81 6.05
N GLY A 38 -9.90 -1.99 5.79
CA GLY A 38 -8.52 -2.45 5.61
C GLY A 38 -8.10 -2.88 4.21
N SER A 39 -9.02 -3.09 3.26
CA SER A 39 -8.61 -3.47 1.89
C SER A 39 -8.12 -2.30 1.02
N GLY A 40 -8.34 -1.05 1.47
CA GLY A 40 -8.13 0.15 0.66
C GLY A 40 -6.68 0.34 0.20
N ILE A 41 -5.71 0.21 1.09
CA ILE A 41 -4.28 0.41 0.75
C ILE A 41 -3.81 -0.61 -0.28
N ARG A 42 -4.08 -1.90 -0.04
CA ARG A 42 -3.73 -2.97 -0.97
C ARG A 42 -4.38 -2.77 -2.34
N ARG A 43 -5.62 -2.28 -2.37
CA ARG A 43 -6.31 -1.97 -3.63
C ARG A 43 -5.66 -0.81 -4.39
N ILE A 44 -5.24 0.25 -3.70
CA ILE A 44 -4.49 1.35 -4.33
C ILE A 44 -3.19 0.82 -4.94
N LEU A 45 -2.43 -0.01 -4.19
CA LEU A 45 -1.19 -0.62 -4.68
C LEU A 45 -1.42 -1.48 -5.92
N SER A 46 -2.45 -2.34 -5.91
CA SER A 46 -2.82 -3.17 -7.06
C SER A 46 -3.18 -2.33 -8.28
N ILE A 47 -4.04 -1.31 -8.12
CA ILE A 47 -4.43 -0.44 -9.23
C ILE A 47 -3.21 0.28 -9.81
N CYS A 48 -2.29 0.76 -8.97
CA CYS A 48 -1.09 1.41 -9.48
C CYS A 48 -0.22 0.45 -10.31
N ASN A 49 -0.04 -0.77 -9.81
CA ASN A 49 0.67 -1.83 -10.52
C ASN A 49 0.00 -2.20 -11.85
N ASP A 50 -1.31 -2.45 -11.83
CA ASP A 50 -2.08 -2.90 -12.99
C ASP A 50 -2.11 -1.85 -14.11
N TYR A 51 -2.07 -0.57 -13.76
CA TYR A 51 -1.99 0.54 -14.71
C TYR A 51 -0.54 0.90 -15.12
N GLY A 52 0.45 0.23 -14.53
CA GLY A 52 1.88 0.48 -14.78
C GLY A 52 2.31 1.89 -14.38
N ILE A 53 1.68 2.47 -13.35
CA ILE A 53 2.06 3.76 -12.77
C ILE A 53 2.99 3.55 -11.58
N VAL A 54 3.84 4.54 -11.31
CA VAL A 54 4.78 4.48 -10.18
C VAL A 54 3.99 4.18 -8.88
N PRO A 55 4.43 3.19 -8.07
CA PRO A 55 3.78 2.86 -6.82
C PRO A 55 3.63 4.10 -5.91
N PRO A 56 2.53 4.21 -5.15
CA PRO A 56 2.34 5.33 -4.24
C PRO A 56 3.42 5.35 -3.17
N ARG A 57 3.89 6.54 -2.81
CA ARG A 57 4.77 6.70 -1.65
C ARG A 57 3.92 6.88 -0.40
N ILE A 58 4.14 6.02 0.59
CA ILE A 58 3.46 6.10 1.90
C ILE A 58 4.50 6.51 2.94
N GLU A 59 4.25 7.60 3.66
CA GLU A 59 5.15 8.13 4.68
C GLU A 59 4.37 8.45 5.96
N GLU A 60 4.99 8.22 7.12
CA GLU A 60 4.42 8.59 8.41
C GLU A 60 4.59 10.09 8.65
N VAL A 61 3.49 10.80 8.95
CA VAL A 61 3.52 12.25 9.19
C VAL A 61 2.48 12.61 10.24
N PHE A 62 2.85 13.46 11.22
CA PHE A 62 1.96 14.02 12.24
C PHE A 62 1.04 12.99 12.93
N ASN A 63 1.60 11.84 13.34
CA ASN A 63 0.87 10.73 13.96
C ASN A 63 -0.22 10.08 13.06
N GLY A 64 -0.21 10.41 11.77
CA GLY A 64 -0.95 9.77 10.70
C GLY A 64 -0.01 9.26 9.62
N PHE A 65 -0.50 9.16 8.39
CA PHE A 65 0.32 8.85 7.23
C PHE A 65 -0.16 9.70 6.06
N ARG A 66 0.76 9.93 5.12
CA ARG A 66 0.50 10.58 3.84
C ARG A 66 0.67 9.55 2.74
N VAL A 67 -0.25 9.57 1.77
CA VAL A 67 -0.15 8.80 0.52
C VAL A 67 0.07 9.79 -0.61
N ILE A 68 1.15 9.61 -1.36
CA ILE A 68 1.49 10.42 -2.52
C ILE A 68 1.31 9.54 -3.75
N LEU A 69 0.39 9.93 -4.63
CA LEU A 69 0.11 9.26 -5.89
C LEU A 69 0.83 9.98 -7.04
N PHE A 70 1.39 9.20 -7.94
CA PHE A 70 2.11 9.67 -9.12
C PHE A 70 1.26 9.43 -10.36
N LYS A 71 1.39 10.32 -11.36
CA LYS A 71 0.74 10.14 -12.67
C LYS A 71 1.68 9.44 -13.65
N GLU A 72 2.97 9.48 -13.38
CA GLU A 72 4.02 8.93 -14.20
C GLU A 72 3.87 7.41 -14.34
N LYS A 73 4.01 6.92 -15.58
CA LYS A 73 4.16 5.49 -15.85
C LYS A 73 5.58 5.04 -15.50
N ILE A 74 5.70 3.79 -15.06
CA ILE A 74 6.97 3.13 -14.87
C ILE A 74 7.69 3.09 -16.23
N LYS A 75 8.88 3.70 -16.32
CA LYS A 75 9.74 3.56 -17.50
C LYS A 75 10.30 2.14 -17.47
N VAL A 76 10.04 1.37 -18.53
CA VAL A 76 10.35 -0.07 -18.63
C VAL A 76 11.87 -0.37 -18.64
N THR A 77 12.74 0.63 -18.50
CA THR A 77 14.19 0.44 -18.66
C THR A 77 14.94 -0.08 -17.43
N ASP A 78 14.38 -0.16 -16.23
CA ASP A 78 15.20 -0.48 -15.04
C ASP A 78 14.67 -1.61 -14.11
N ASN A 79 13.40 -2.03 -14.19
CA ASN A 79 12.82 -2.96 -13.19
C ASN A 79 12.94 -4.47 -13.50
N VAL A 80 13.51 -4.85 -14.65
CA VAL A 80 13.82 -6.26 -14.94
C VAL A 80 15.15 -6.68 -14.31
N VAL A 81 16.06 -5.74 -14.08
CA VAL A 81 17.40 -6.06 -13.58
C VAL A 81 17.37 -6.35 -12.08
N ASP A 82 16.69 -5.53 -11.27
CA ASP A 82 16.69 -5.68 -9.81
C ASP A 82 16.00 -6.97 -9.34
N ASN A 83 14.86 -7.36 -9.95
CA ASN A 83 14.15 -8.59 -9.56
C ASN A 83 14.86 -9.89 -10.02
N VAL A 84 15.69 -9.83 -11.06
CA VAL A 84 16.47 -10.99 -11.53
C VAL A 84 17.77 -11.12 -10.72
N VAL A 85 18.40 -10.02 -10.32
CA VAL A 85 19.64 -10.06 -9.55
C VAL A 85 19.40 -10.59 -8.14
N ASP A 86 18.36 -10.12 -7.44
CA ASP A 86 18.10 -10.59 -6.07
C ASP A 86 17.71 -12.08 -6.02
N ASN A 87 16.96 -12.59 -7.00
CA ASN A 87 16.59 -14.02 -7.05
C ASN A 87 17.72 -14.96 -7.51
N VAL A 88 18.72 -14.46 -8.25
CA VAL A 88 19.86 -15.27 -8.71
C VAL A 88 20.96 -15.34 -7.66
N VAL A 89 21.18 -14.26 -6.89
CA VAL A 89 22.23 -14.24 -5.87
C VAL A 89 21.88 -15.19 -4.71
N ASP A 90 20.63 -15.24 -4.27
CA ASP A 90 20.20 -16.12 -3.17
C ASP A 90 20.17 -17.63 -3.52
N ASN A 91 20.24 -18.01 -4.81
CA ASN A 91 20.27 -19.41 -5.25
C ASN A 91 21.67 -19.93 -5.62
N VAL A 92 22.71 -19.09 -5.55
CA VAL A 92 24.10 -19.48 -5.88
C VAL A 92 25.00 -19.51 -4.64
N VAL A 93 24.55 -18.96 -3.52
CA VAL A 93 25.19 -19.07 -2.20
C VAL A 93 24.38 -19.99 -1.29
N ASP A 94 24.28 -21.25 -1.72
CA ASP A 94 24.14 -22.45 -0.87
C ASP A 94 24.96 -23.59 -1.48
#